data_AF-A0A3A1TX96-F1
#
_entry.id   AF-A0A3A1TX96-F1
#
_cell.length_a   1.000
_cell.length_b   1.000
_cell.length_c   1.000
_cell.angle_alpha   90.00
_cell.angle_beta   90.00
_cell.angle_gamma   90.00
#
_symmetry.space_group_name_H-M   'P 1'
#
loop_
_entity.id
_entity.type
_entity.pdbx_description
1 polymer ?
#
loop_
_entity_poly.entity_id
_entity_poly.type
_entity_poly.pdbx_seq_one_letter_code
_entity_poly.pdbx_strand_id
1 'polypeptide(L)' 'MECPPTRAEAWLEEHEGDLAGLPTADAIALIESAGLRVRVLDRGARLLSPETWDDRVNLRVTDDAVVGAVSAG' A
#
# COMPACT_ATOMS: atom_id res chain seq x y z
N MET A 1 -26.46 -0.21 -3.68
CA MET A 1 -25.78 -1.05 -2.67
C MET A 1 -24.32 -0.65 -2.70
N GLU A 2 -23.80 -0.08 -1.62
CA GLU A 2 -22.39 0.25 -1.48
C GLU A 2 -21.63 -1.05 -1.20
N CYS A 3 -20.50 -1.29 -1.88
CA CYS A 3 -19.65 -2.44 -1.56
C CYS A 3 -18.99 -2.21 -0.19
N PRO A 4 -18.91 -3.22 0.69
CA PRO A 4 -18.14 -3.09 1.92
C PRO A 4 -16.65 -2.87 1.59
N PRO A 5 -15.92 -2.11 2.43
CA PRO A 5 -14.49 -1.90 2.22
C PRO A 5 -13.73 -3.23 2.33
N THR A 6 -12.72 -3.38 1.49
CA THR A 6 -11.73 -4.45 1.59
C THR A 6 -10.93 -4.32 2.89
N ARG A 7 -10.23 -5.39 3.27
CA ARG A 7 -9.40 -5.39 4.48
C ARG A 7 -8.28 -4.35 4.38
N ALA A 8 -7.69 -4.19 3.20
CA ALA A 8 -6.66 -3.18 2.94
C ALA A 8 -7.23 -1.75 3.04
N GLU A 9 -8.43 -1.49 2.49
CA GLU A 9 -9.08 -0.18 2.59
C GLU A 9 -9.37 0.19 4.04
N ALA A 10 -10.02 -0.71 4.80
CA ALA A 10 -10.35 -0.45 6.20
C ALA A 10 -9.10 -0.16 7.05
N TRP A 11 -7.98 -0.83 6.76
CA TRP A 11 -6.74 -0.59 7.48
C TRP A 11 -6.06 0.74 7.09
N LEU A 12 -6.09 1.10 5.80
CA LEU A 12 -5.52 2.36 5.29
C LEU A 12 -6.28 3.59 5.79
N GLU A 13 -7.61 3.52 5.95
CA GLU A 13 -8.40 4.61 6.54
C GLU A 13 -7.87 5.05 7.91
N GLU A 14 -7.27 4.13 8.66
CA GLU A 14 -6.71 4.41 9.99
C GLU A 14 -5.21 4.76 9.98
N HIS A 15 -4.44 4.28 8.99
CA HIS A 15 -2.97 4.29 9.02
C HIS A 15 -2.30 4.99 7.83
N GLU A 16 -3.04 5.50 6.84
CA GLU A 16 -2.47 6.13 5.65
C GLU A 16 -1.50 7.28 5.99
N GLY A 17 -1.86 8.12 6.97
CA GLY A 17 -1.05 9.25 7.41
C GLY A 17 0.29 8.84 8.04
N ASP A 18 0.36 7.66 8.65
CA ASP A 18 1.56 7.15 9.30
C ASP A 18 2.57 6.60 8.28
N LEU A 19 2.12 6.25 7.07
CA LEU A 19 2.96 5.68 6.03
C LEU A 19 3.69 6.73 5.19
N ALA A 20 3.07 7.90 4.98
CA ALA A 20 3.61 8.94 4.11
C ALA A 20 4.95 9.47 4.65
N GLY A 21 5.99 9.44 3.80
CA GLY A 21 7.34 9.88 4.16
C GLY A 21 8.16 8.86 4.94
N LEU A 22 7.62 7.69 5.30
CA LEU A 22 8.42 6.61 5.87
C LEU A 22 9.41 6.05 4.84
N PRO A 23 10.57 5.54 5.29
CA PRO A 23 11.39 4.65 4.49
C PRO A 23 10.56 3.46 4.01
N THR A 24 10.74 3.08 2.74
CA THR A 24 9.95 2.00 2.11
C THR A 24 10.00 0.70 2.91
N ALA A 25 11.17 0.34 3.46
CA ALA A 25 11.34 -0.87 4.25
C ALA A 25 10.51 -0.86 5.55
N ASP A 26 10.43 0.29 6.22
CA ASP A 26 9.66 0.45 7.46
C ASP A 26 8.15 0.36 7.19
N ALA A 27 7.70 1.01 6.11
CA ALA A 27 6.31 0.91 5.65
C ALA A 27 5.92 -0.54 5.30
N ILE A 28 6.80 -1.28 4.61
CA ILE A 28 6.58 -2.70 4.31
C ILE A 28 6.41 -3.50 5.60
N ALA A 29 7.34 -3.36 6.54
CA ALA A 29 7.30 -4.11 7.80
C ALA A 29 6.02 -3.84 8.60
N LEU A 30 5.58 -2.58 8.64
CA LEU A 30 4.36 -2.18 9.33
C LEU A 30 3.13 -2.82 8.70
N ILE A 31 3.01 -2.81 7.38
CA ILE A 31 1.88 -3.42 6.66
C ILE A 31 1.88 -4.95 6.80
N GLU A 32 3.04 -5.60 6.64
CA GLU A 32 3.16 -7.06 6.79
C GLU A 32 2.87 -7.52 8.23
N SER A 33 3.21 -6.71 9.24
CA SER A 33 2.87 -7.00 10.64
C SER A 33 1.36 -7.01 10.91
N ALA A 34 0.57 -6.29 10.09
CA ALA A 34 -0.89 -6.31 10.12
C ALA A 34 -1.49 -7.51 9.33
N GLY A 35 -0.64 -8.37 8.77
CA GLY A 35 -1.03 -9.51 7.95
C GLY A 35 -1.54 -9.12 6.57
N LEU A 36 -1.13 -7.95 6.07
CA LEU A 36 -1.47 -7.46 4.73
C LEU A 36 -0.30 -7.70 3.76
N ARG A 37 -0.60 -7.71 2.47
CA ARG A 37 0.39 -7.86 1.39
C ARG A 37 0.82 -6.49 0.89
N VAL A 38 2.09 -6.36 0.50
CA VAL A 38 2.62 -5.12 -0.05
C VAL A 38 3.02 -5.30 -1.51
N ARG A 39 2.65 -4.32 -2.34
CA ARG A 39 3.23 -4.15 -3.68
C ARG A 39 3.90 -2.81 -3.77
N VAL A 40 5.21 -2.81 -3.98
CA VAL A 40 5.97 -1.58 -4.25
C VAL A 40 5.83 -1.21 -5.73
N LEU A 41 5.50 0.05 -5.98
CA LEU A 41 5.36 0.68 -7.29
C LEU A 41 6.43 1.76 -7.42
N ASP A 42 7.57 1.37 -7.99
CA ASP A 42 8.64 2.30 -8.36
C ASP A 42 8.34 3.03 -9.68
N ARG A 43 9.11 4.09 -9.95
CA ARG A 43 8.97 4.92 -11.14
C ARG A 43 9.38 4.14 -12.39
N GLY A 44 8.43 3.38 -12.95
CA GLY A 44 8.65 2.51 -14.11
C GLY A 44 7.97 1.14 -14.00
N ALA A 45 7.45 0.81 -12.81
CA ALA A 45 6.63 -0.38 -12.61
C ALA A 45 5.46 -0.36 -13.60
N ARG A 46 5.53 -1.22 -14.63
CA ARG A 46 4.38 -1.46 -15.49
C ARG A 46 3.26 -1.98 -14.58
N LEU A 47 2.08 -1.41 -14.72
CA LEU A 47 0.86 -1.95 -14.13
C LEU A 47 0.64 -3.35 -14.70
N LEU A 48 1.24 -4.36 -14.06
CA LEU A 48 0.83 -5.75 -14.25
C LEU A 48 -0.63 -5.88 -13.83
N SER A 49 -1.32 -6.80 -14.52
CA SER A 49 -2.76 -7.05 -14.52
C SER A 49 -3.48 -6.66 -13.22
N PRO A 50 -4.67 -6.03 -13.31
CA PRO A 50 -5.48 -5.66 -12.15
C PRO A 50 -6.08 -6.92 -11.51
N GLU A 51 -5.23 -7.75 -10.93
CA GLU A 51 -5.66 -8.67 -9.90
C GLU A 51 -5.80 -7.82 -8.65
N THR A 52 -7.05 -7.55 -8.26
CA THR A 52 -7.44 -7.00 -6.96
C THR A 52 -7.26 -8.09 -5.92
N TRP A 53 -6.54 -7.77 -4.86
CA TRP A 53 -6.34 -8.67 -3.73
C TRP A 53 -6.85 -7.91 -2.52
N ASP A 54 -7.90 -8.40 -1.86
CA ASP A 54 -8.61 -7.69 -0.78
C ASP A 54 -7.71 -7.34 0.42
N ASP A 55 -6.51 -7.93 0.50
CA ASP A 55 -5.51 -7.77 1.54
C ASP A 55 -4.23 -7.02 1.09
N ARG A 56 -4.21 -6.43 -0.12
CA ARG A 56 -3.01 -5.79 -0.67
C ARG A 56 -3.03 -4.27 -0.50
N VAL A 57 -1.88 -3.72 -0.13
CA VAL A 57 -1.57 -2.29 -0.15
C VAL A 57 -0.50 -2.03 -1.23
N ASN A 58 -0.77 -1.07 -2.10
CA ASN A 58 0.21 -0.56 -3.07
C ASN A 58 0.96 0.61 -2.44
N LEU A 59 2.30 0.56 -2.45
CA LEU A 59 3.17 1.65 -2.03
C LEU A 59 3.80 2.29 -3.27
N ARG A 60 3.46 3.55 -3.55
CA ARG A 60 4.20 4.35 -4.53
C ARG A 60 5.38 5.00 -3.84
N VAL A 61 6.58 4.64 -4.28
CA VAL A 61 7.84 5.11 -3.69
C VAL A 61 8.48 6.18 -4.56
N THR A 62 9.17 7.11 -3.91
CA THR A 62 9.97 8.14 -4.58
C THR A 62 11.35 7.61 -4.95
N ASP A 63 12.14 8.42 -5.67
CA ASP A 63 13.53 8.10 -6.02
C ASP A 63 14.44 7.97 -4.77
N ASP A 64 14.05 8.55 -3.64
CA ASP A 64 14.76 8.47 -2.35
C ASP A 64 14.34 7.27 -1.48
N ALA A 65 13.62 6.30 -2.07
CA ALA A 65 13.10 5.12 -1.38
C ALA A 65 12.21 5.45 -0.16
N VAL A 66 11.47 6.56 -0.21
CA VAL A 66 10.42 6.90 0.76
C VAL A 66 9.03 6.76 0.14
N VAL A 67 8.03 6.51 0.98
CA VAL A 67 6.63 6.39 0.54
C VAL A 67 6.10 7.78 0.17
N GLY A 68 5.70 7.94 -1.09
CA GLY A 68 5.07 9.15 -1.59
C GLY A 68 3.55 9.07 -1.63
N ALA A 69 2.98 7.88 -1.85
CA ALA A 69 1.55 7.64 -1.80
C ALA A 69 1.26 6.16 -1.52
N VAL A 70 0.08 5.88 -0.99
CA VAL A 70 -0.41 4.53 -0.72
C VAL A 70 -1.80 4.35 -1.31
N SER A 71 -2.19 3.12 -1.61
CA SER A 71 -3.57 2.80 -1.99
C SER A 71 -3.90 1.34 -1.68
N ALA A 72 -5.17 1.01 -1.55
CA ALA A 72 -5.59 -0.38 -1.57
C ALA A 72 -5.39 -0.99 -2.98
N GLY A 73 -5.23 -2.32 -2.99
CA GLY A 73 -4.80 -3.18 -4.08
C GLY A 73 -5.87 -3.57 -5.07
#